data_AF-A0A166TY21-F1
#
_entry.id   AF-A0A166TY21-F1
#
_cell.length_a   1.000
_cell.length_b   1.000
_cell.length_c   1.000
_cell.angle_alpha   90.00
_cell.angle_beta   90.00
_cell.angle_gamma   90.00
#
_symmetry.space_group_name_H-M   'P 1'
#
loop_
_entity.id
_entity.type
_entity.pdbx_description
1 polymer ?
#
loop_
_entity_poly.entity_id
_entity_poly.type
_entity_poly.pdbx_seq_one_letter_code
_entity_poly.pdbx_strand_id
1 'polypeptide(L)' 'MPDTPHPDEEFSPCTNCGKLVNLGEYHPTVVVRHSVTANQTENVTLHFCSEDCLDEWTGPFP' A
#
# COMPACT_ATOMS: atom_id res chain seq x y z
N MET A 1 10.89 32.60 6.68
CA MET A 1 10.43 31.29 7.20
C MET A 1 10.18 30.42 5.98
N PRO A 2 11.13 29.55 5.60
CA PRO A 2 10.83 28.52 4.63
C PRO A 2 10.02 27.44 5.35
N ASP A 3 8.75 27.32 4.95
CA ASP A 3 7.91 26.16 5.20
C ASP A 3 8.53 25.01 4.38
N THR A 4 9.46 24.28 4.99
CA THR A 4 10.06 23.09 4.38
C THR A 4 8.97 22.02 4.38
N PRO A 5 8.52 21.49 3.24
CA PRO A 5 7.64 20.33 3.25
C PRO A 5 8.37 19.24 4.03
N HIS A 6 7.75 18.70 5.10
CA HIS A 6 8.35 17.61 5.86
C HIS A 6 8.71 16.49 4.87
N PRO A 7 10.00 16.14 4.70
CA PRO A 7 10.43 15.12 3.74
C PRO A 7 10.08 13.69 4.18
N ASP A 8 9.30 13.54 5.25
CA ASP A 8 8.99 12.27 5.91
C ASP A 8 7.53 11.83 5.72
N GLU A 9 6.67 12.70 5.17
CA GLU A 9 5.30 12.34 4.84
C GLU A 9 5.26 11.73 3.43
N GLU A 10 5.73 10.48 3.32
CA GLU A 10 5.58 9.70 2.10
C GLU A 10 4.12 9.28 1.96
N PHE A 11 3.42 9.70 0.90
CA PHE A 11 2.05 9.27 0.65
C PHE A 11 2.02 8.23 -0.48
N SER A 12 1.34 7.11 -0.25
CA SER A 12 1.04 6.13 -1.30
C SER A 12 -0.45 6.07 -1.60
N PRO A 13 -0.88 5.80 -2.83
CA PRO A 13 -2.28 5.54 -3.12
C PRO A 13 -2.69 4.18 -2.57
N CYS A 14 -3.85 4.13 -1.90
CA CYS A 14 -4.50 2.92 -1.44
C CYS A 14 -4.81 2.03 -2.66
N THR A 15 -4.40 0.77 -2.60
CA THR A 15 -4.59 -0.19 -3.71
C THR A 15 -6.07 -0.43 -4.02
N ASN A 16 -6.95 -0.40 -3.03
CA ASN A 16 -8.38 -0.64 -3.23
C ASN A 16 -9.12 0.59 -3.80
N CYS A 17 -9.05 1.73 -3.11
CA CYS A 17 -9.88 2.91 -3.41
C CYS A 17 -9.12 4.09 -4.01
N GLY A 18 -7.78 4.02 -4.11
CA GLY A 18 -6.94 5.08 -4.67
C GLY A 18 -6.73 6.30 -3.75
N LYS A 19 -7.28 6.32 -2.54
CA LYS A 19 -7.04 7.39 -1.57
C LYS A 19 -5.57 7.44 -1.16
N LEU A 20 -5.00 8.64 -1.03
CA LEU A 20 -3.65 8.81 -0.50
C LEU A 20 -3.62 8.40 0.97
N VAL A 21 -2.70 7.51 1.32
CA VAL A 21 -2.41 7.04 2.67
C VAL A 21 -1.03 7.50 3.06
N ASN A 22 -0.87 7.91 4.32
CA ASN A 22 0.39 8.38 4.83
C ASN A 22 1.24 7.18 5.26
N LEU A 23 2.35 6.91 4.57
CA LEU A 23 3.26 5.81 4.91
C LEU A 23 3.95 6.02 6.27
N GLY A 24 4.01 7.25 6.77
CA GLY A 24 4.47 7.56 8.12
C GLY A 24 3.46 7.18 9.22
N GLU A 25 2.21 6.88 8.86
CA GLU A 25 1.19 6.39 9.78
C GLU A 25 1.02 4.87 9.71
N TYR A 26 0.54 4.28 10.80
CA TYR A 26 0.25 2.85 10.83
C TYR A 26 -0.99 2.54 9.98
N HIS A 27 -0.77 1.89 8.84
CA HIS A 27 -1.80 1.48 7.91
C HIS A 27 -1.66 0.00 7.53
N PRO A 28 -2.77 -0.68 7.22
CA PRO A 28 -2.71 -2.06 6.74
C PRO A 28 -1.94 -2.15 5.42
N THR A 29 -1.00 -3.09 5.37
CA THR A 29 -0.20 -3.38 4.18
C THR A 29 -0.16 -4.87 3.91
N VAL A 30 -0.08 -5.25 2.63
CA VAL A 30 0.03 -6.64 2.19
C VAL A 30 1.21 -6.78 1.26
N VAL A 31 2.07 -7.75 1.52
CA VAL A 31 3.16 -8.09 0.61
C VAL A 31 2.72 -9.26 -0.26
N VAL A 32 2.50 -9.01 -1.55
CA VAL A 32 2.19 -10.05 -2.53
C VAL A 32 3.43 -10.45 -3.30
N ARG A 33 3.54 -11.74 -3.61
CA ARG A 33 4.59 -12.27 -4.48
C ARG A 33 4.08 -12.28 -5.91
N HIS A 34 4.64 -11.41 -6.74
CA HIS A 34 4.32 -11.33 -8.16
C HIS A 34 5.44 -11.97 -8.98
N SER A 35 5.12 -13.03 -9.73
CA SER A 35 6.08 -13.68 -10.63
C SER A 35 6.23 -12.84 -11.90
N VAL A 36 7.33 -12.09 -12.01
CA VAL A 36 7.60 -11.21 -13.16
C VAL A 36 8.10 -12.02 -14.36
N THR A 37 8.90 -13.07 -14.12
CA THR A 37 9.35 -14.02 -15.15
C THR A 37 9.41 -15.45 -14.59
N ALA A 38 9.61 -16.44 -15.45
CA ALA A 38 9.68 -17.86 -15.07
C ALA A 38 10.74 -18.19 -14.00
N ASN A 39 11.69 -17.30 -13.72
CA ASN A 39 12.72 -17.47 -12.69
C ASN A 39 12.88 -16.25 -11.76
N GLN A 40 11.97 -15.27 -11.80
CA GLN A 40 12.00 -14.10 -10.91
C GLN A 40 10.65 -13.87 -10.26
N THR A 41 10.69 -13.71 -8.93
CA THR A 41 9.54 -13.31 -8.12
C THR A 41 9.87 -12.01 -7.43
N GLU A 42 9.02 -11.01 -7.60
CA GLU A 42 9.12 -9.72 -6.94
C GLU A 42 8.12 -9.66 -5.79
N ASN A 43 8.52 -9.08 -4.67
CA ASN A 43 7.61 -8.79 -3.56
C ASN A 43 7.07 -7.37 -3.78
N VAL A 44 5.77 -7.26 -4.01
CA VAL A 44 5.07 -5.98 -4.16
C VAL A 44 4.34 -5.69 -2.87
N THR A 45 4.68 -4.58 -2.22
CA THR A 45 3.97 -4.11 -1.03
C THR A 45 2.79 -3.24 -1.46
N LEU A 46 1.59 -3.66 -1.08
CA LEU A 46 0.34 -2.96 -1.30
C LEU A 46 -0.07 -2.23 -0.03
N HIS A 47 -0.50 -0.99 -0.16
CA HIS A 47 -0.89 -0.14 0.95
C HIS A 47 -2.39 0.10 0.94
N PHE A 48 -3.03 0.06 2.10
CA PHE A 48 -4.47 0.21 2.24
C PHE A 48 -4.80 1.30 3.26
N CYS A 49 -5.84 2.10 2.98
CA CYS A 49 -6.22 3.21 3.86
C CYS A 49 -6.93 2.75 5.14
N SER A 50 -7.49 1.54 5.15
CA SER A 50 -8.27 0.98 6.25
C SER A 50 -8.34 -0.54 6.13
N GLU A 51 -8.62 -1.22 7.25
CA GLU A 51 -8.82 -2.68 7.27
C GLU A 51 -9.99 -3.11 6.38
N ASP A 52 -11.05 -2.30 6.30
CA ASP A 52 -12.18 -2.50 5.38
C ASP A 52 -11.76 -2.53 3.91
N CYS A 53 -10.93 -1.56 3.48
CA CYS A 53 -10.37 -1.56 2.12
C CYS A 53 -9.45 -2.74 1.84
N LEU A 54 -8.76 -3.24 2.87
CA LEU A 54 -7.98 -4.46 2.75
C LEU A 54 -8.91 -5.67 2.58
N ASP A 55 -9.92 -5.81 3.42
CA ASP A 55 -10.90 -6.91 3.41
C ASP A 55 -11.62 -7.01 2.06
N GLU A 56 -12.15 -5.89 1.56
CA GLU A 56 -12.78 -5.80 0.24
C GLU A 56 -11.84 -6.25 -0.88
N TRP A 57 -10.56 -5.85 -0.81
CA TRP A 57 -9.57 -6.20 -1.83
C TRP A 57 -9.15 -7.67 -1.75
N THR A 58 -8.96 -8.21 -0.54
CA THR A 58 -8.64 -9.63 -0.36
C THR A 58 -9.83 -10.54 -0.68
N GLY A 59 -11.06 -10.02 -0.58
CA GLY A 59 -12.31 -10.73 -0.82
C GLY A 59 -12.48 -11.95 0.09
N PRO A 60 -13.65 -12.62 0.05
CA PRO A 60 -13.79 -13.93 0.64
C PRO A 60 -12.91 -14.91 -0.14
N PHE A 61 -11.83 -15.40 0.48
CA PHE A 61 -11.05 -16.52 -0.06
C PHE A 61 -12.00 -17.73 -0.26
N PRO A 62 -12.17 -18.26 -1.49
CA PRO A 62 -12.89 -19.51 -1.72
C PRO A 62 -12.11 -20.75 -1.24
#